data_AF-A0A959KGP1-F1
#
_entry.id   AF-A0A959KGP1-F1
#
_cell.length_a   1.000
_cell.length_b   1.000
_cell.length_c   1.000
_cell.angle_alpha   90.00
_cell.angle_beta   90.00
_cell.angle_gamma   90.00
#
_symmetry.space_group_name_H-M   'P 1'
#
loop_
_entity.id
_entity.type
_entity.pdbx_description
1 polymer ?
#
loop_
_entity_poly.entity_id
_entity_poly.type
_entity_poly.pdbx_seq_one_letter_code
_entity_poly.pdbx_strand_id
1 'polypeptide(L)' 'WSLLDNFEWASGYAKRFGLHYVDYESLQRTPKDSAKWYAQTIRDQGF' A
#
# COMPACT_ATOMS: atom_id res chain seq x y z
N TRP A 1 -3.59 -2.88 -7.73
CA TRP A 1 -4.09 -3.32 -6.41
C TRP A 1 -2.91 -3.76 -5.59
N SER A 2 -2.87 -3.38 -4.31
CA SER A 2 -2.57 -4.33 -3.23
C SER A 2 -2.72 -3.68 -1.85
N LEU A 3 -2.80 -4.52 -0.81
CA LEU A 3 -2.65 -4.08 0.58
C LEU A 3 -1.21 -3.63 0.87
N LEU A 4 -0.22 -4.38 0.37
CA LEU A 4 1.21 -4.20 0.59
C LEU A 4 1.95 -4.02 -0.74
N ASP A 5 3.01 -3.21 -0.73
CA ASP A 5 3.99 -3.24 -1.82
C ASP A 5 4.60 -4.65 -1.92
N ASN A 6 4.64 -5.20 -3.13
CA ASN A 6 5.03 -6.59 -3.39
C ASN A 6 5.78 -6.69 -4.72
N PHE A 7 6.12 -7.92 -5.11
CA PHE A 7 6.79 -8.21 -6.37
C PHE A 7 5.81 -8.08 -7.54
N GLU A 8 6.04 -7.12 -8.43
CA GLU A 8 5.16 -6.81 -9.54
C GLU A 8 5.71 -7.34 -10.87
N TRP A 9 5.65 -8.66 -11.04
CA TRP A 9 5.94 -9.37 -12.30
C TRP A 9 7.19 -8.84 -13.03
N ALA A 10 7.06 -8.42 -14.28
CA ALA A 10 8.16 -7.89 -15.10
C ALA A 10 8.80 -6.62 -14.52
N SER A 11 8.12 -5.91 -13.62
CA SER A 11 8.66 -4.71 -12.96
C SER A 11 9.44 -5.01 -11.68
N GLY A 12 9.43 -6.25 -11.20
CA GLY A 12 10.01 -6.60 -9.91
C GLY A 12 9.49 -5.70 -8.78
N TYR A 13 10.39 -5.17 -7.96
CA TYR A 13 10.04 -4.27 -6.84
C TYR A 13 10.04 -2.78 -7.20
N ALA A 14 10.22 -2.43 -8.48
CA ALA A 14 10.29 -1.03 -8.91
C ALA A 14 8.93 -0.32 -8.84
N LYS A 15 7.82 -1.06 -8.95
CA LYS A 15 6.46 -0.53 -8.83
C LYS A 15 5.87 -0.87 -7.45
N ARG A 16 5.14 0.09 -6.89
CA ARG A 16 4.67 0.08 -5.50
C ARG A 16 3.19 0.46 -5.43
N PHE A 17 2.32 -0.54 -5.59
CA PHE A 17 0.87 -0.36 -5.65
C PHE A 17 0.15 -0.50 -4.29
N GLY A 18 0.87 -0.86 -3.23
CA GLY A 18 0.29 -1.14 -1.93
C GLY A 18 -0.24 0.10 -1.23
N LEU A 19 -1.31 -0.06 -0.45
CA LEU A 19 -1.71 0.93 0.56
C LEU A 19 -0.64 1.11 1.64
N HIS A 20 0.14 0.07 1.93
CA HIS A 20 1.27 0.12 2.84
C HIS A 20 2.58 0.03 2.06
N TYR A 21 3.49 0.96 2.36
CA TYR A 21 4.89 0.83 2.00
C TYR A 21 5.50 -0.33 2.78
N VAL A 22 6.32 -1.13 2.11
CA VAL A 22 7.15 -2.16 2.73
C VAL A 22 8.60 -1.78 2.50
N ASP A 23 9.34 -1.64 3.60
CA ASP A 23 10.79 -1.65 3.56
C ASP A 23 11.25 -3.10 3.34
N TYR A 24 11.94 -3.37 2.24
CA TYR A 24 12.35 -4.73 1.89
C TYR A 24 13.57 -5.22 2.68
N GLU A 25 14.32 -4.33 3.33
CA GLU A 25 15.45 -4.72 4.17
C GLU A 25 14.97 -5.13 5.56
N SER A 26 14.09 -4.32 6.17
CA SER A 26 13.61 -4.53 7.55
C SER A 26 12.25 -5.22 7.65
N LEU A 27 11.51 -5.33 6.54
CA LEU A 27 10.12 -5.79 6.48
C LEU A 27 9.13 -4.91 7.25
N GLN A 28 9.54 -3.73 7.71
CA GLN A 28 8.65 -2.77 8.34
C GLN A 28 7.60 -2.28 7.35
N ARG A 29 6.39 -2.07 7.87
CA ARG A 29 5.21 -1.65 7.09
C ARG A 29 4.79 -0.27 7.55
N THR A 30 4.66 0.65 6.61
CA THR A 30 4.23 2.02 6.90
C THR A 30 2.98 2.33 6.08
N PRO A 31 1.85 2.67 6.72
CA PRO A 31 0.64 3.07 5.98
C PRO A 31 0.91 4.36 5.20
N LYS A 32 0.63 4.34 3.89
CA LYS A 32 0.67 5.55 3.05
C LYS A 32 -0.58 6.40 3.33
N ASP A 33 -0.60 7.64 2.86
CA ASP A 33 -1.79 8.49 3.04
C ASP A 33 -3.03 7.92 2.34
N SER A 34 -2.85 7.17 1.25
CA SER A 34 -3.93 6.42 0.61
C SER A 34 -4.57 5.38 1.53
N ALA A 35 -3.81 4.76 2.45
CA ALA A 35 -4.36 3.83 3.43
C ALA A 35 -5.28 4.54 4.43
N LYS A 36 -4.87 5.73 4.89
CA LYS A 36 -5.67 6.55 5.80
C LYS A 36 -6.94 7.05 5.11
N TRP A 37 -6.80 7.55 3.88
CA TRP A 37 -7.92 7.97 3.06
C TRP A 37 -8.92 6.83 2.86
N TYR A 38 -8.44 5.65 2.43
CA TYR A 38 -9.30 4.49 2.20
C TYR A 38 -10.02 4.03 3.47
N ALA A 39 -9.35 4.07 4.63
CA ALA A 39 -9.96 3.78 5.92
C ALA A 39 -11.02 4.82 6.33
N GLN A 40 -10.87 6.09 5.94
CA GLN A 40 -11.87 7.12 6.16
C GLN A 40 -13.07 6.94 5.21
N THR A 41 -12.82 6.73 3.91
CA THR A 41 -13.86 6.44 2.91
C THR A 41 -14.76 5.28 3.32
N ILE A 42 -14.19 4.20 3.85
CA ILE A 42 -14.99 3.07 4.36
C ILE A 42 -15.84 3.49 5.57
N ARG A 43 -15.27 4.26 6.50
CA ARG A 43 -16.00 4.75 7.69
C ARG A 43 -17.15 5.67 7.31
N ASP A 44 -16.97 6.49 6.28
CA ASP A 44 -17.98 7.44 5.79
C ASP A 44 -18.96 6.82 4.79
N GLN A 45 -18.77 5.53 4.45
CA GLN A 45 -19.56 4.81 3.44
C GLN A 45 -19.53 5.46 2.05
N GLY A 46 -18.48 6.21 1.74
CA GLY A 46 -18.36 7.02 0.52
C GLY A 46 -17.20 8.02 0.60
N PHE A 47 -16.97 8.76 -0.49
CA PHE A 47 -16.02 9.89 -0.56
C PHE A 47 -16.66 11.09 -1.24
#